data_AF-A0A2R5L9Z4-F1
#
_entry.id   AF-A0A2R5L9Z4-F1
#
_cell.length_a   1.000
_cell.length_b   1.000
_cell.length_c   1.000
_cell.angle_alpha   90.00
_cell.angle_beta   90.00
_cell.angle_gamma   90.00
#
_symmetry.space_group_name_H-M   'P 1'
#
loop_
_entity.id
_entity.type
_entity.pdbx_description
1 polymer ?
#
loop_
_entity_poly.entity_id
_entity_poly.type
_entity_poly.pdbx_seq_one_letter_code
_entity_poly.pdbx_strand_id
1 'polypeptide(L)'
;MLQVVVFIAGCCIVARAQCTCEDGTVDARKSIVGPGSGKLYLVKTTCQQDLTCLYTVLPPADTQWPAPYPFGFKNKTTGEWVKITTGTVNGEGANAIDSDSGFGKTNTTLLYSDYQNCAVGLFHGGNVKDGPHL
;
A
#
# COMPACT_ATOMS: atom_id res chain seq x y z
N MET A 1 -33.65 -20.56 -23.24
CA MET A 1 -32.52 -20.53 -24.18
C MET A 1 -32.09 -19.08 -24.35
N LEU A 2 -31.05 -18.64 -23.63
CA LEU A 2 -30.41 -17.35 -23.86
C LEU A 2 -29.00 -17.65 -24.40
N GLN A 3 -28.75 -17.29 -25.65
CA GLN A 3 -27.46 -17.46 -26.30
C GLN A 3 -26.48 -16.42 -25.74
N VAL A 4 -25.33 -16.91 -25.25
CA VAL A 4 -24.17 -16.08 -24.96
C VAL A 4 -23.51 -15.74 -26.29
N VAL A 5 -23.36 -14.44 -26.58
CA VAL A 5 -22.56 -13.95 -27.70
C VAL A 5 -21.34 -13.27 -27.11
N VAL A 6 -20.15 -13.81 -27.37
CA VAL A 6 -18.86 -13.20 -27.04
C VAL A 6 -18.19 -12.78 -28.34
N PHE A 7 -17.90 -11.49 -28.48
CA PHE A 7 -16.89 -11.00 -29.41
C PHE A 7 -16.27 -9.72 -28.88
N ILE A 8 -14.98 -9.76 -28.57
CA ILE A 8 -14.06 -8.66 -28.88
C ILE A 8 -12.79 -9.28 -29.45
N ALA A 9 -12.64 -9.15 -30.77
CA ALA A 9 -11.37 -9.29 -31.46
C ALA A 9 -10.60 -7.97 -31.35
N GLY A 10 -9.34 -8.04 -30.93
CA GLY A 10 -8.41 -6.91 -30.91
C GLY A 10 -7.00 -7.42 -31.11
N CYS A 11 -6.41 -7.13 -32.28
CA CYS A 11 -5.00 -7.37 -32.54
C CYS A 11 -4.16 -6.35 -31.78
N CYS A 12 -3.67 -6.71 -30.60
CA CYS A 12 -2.52 -6.10 -29.99
C CYS A 12 -1.69 -7.22 -29.38
N ILE A 13 -0.38 -7.16 -29.62
CA ILE A 13 0.65 -8.04 -29.05
C ILE A 13 0.23 -8.42 -27.63
N VAL A 14 -0.14 -9.69 -27.42
CA VAL A 14 -0.32 -10.23 -26.09
C VAL A 14 1.10 -10.31 -25.53
N ALA A 15 1.59 -9.20 -25.00
CA ALA A 15 2.59 -9.27 -23.96
C ALA A 15 1.94 -10.16 -22.92
N ARG A 16 2.37 -11.42 -22.86
CA ARG A 16 2.06 -12.27 -21.73
C ARG A 16 2.65 -11.53 -20.56
N ALA A 17 1.85 -10.76 -19.85
CA ALA A 17 2.12 -10.46 -18.46
C ALA A 17 2.16 -11.84 -17.81
N GLN A 18 3.34 -12.46 -17.79
CA GLN A 18 3.65 -13.46 -16.80
C GLN A 18 3.62 -12.70 -15.49
N CYS A 19 2.42 -12.48 -14.96
CA CYS A 19 2.27 -12.24 -13.55
C CYS A 19 2.66 -13.57 -12.91
N THR A 20 3.95 -13.77 -12.69
CA THR A 20 4.43 -14.62 -11.62
C THR A 20 3.98 -13.91 -10.34
N CYS A 21 2.67 -14.00 -10.04
CA CYS A 21 2.19 -13.71 -8.71
C CYS A 21 2.88 -14.75 -7.84
N GLU A 22 3.97 -14.33 -7.18
CA GLU A 22 4.69 -15.23 -6.29
C GLU A 22 3.75 -15.57 -5.14
N ASP A 23 3.37 -16.84 -5.06
CA ASP A 23 2.64 -17.39 -3.93
C ASP A 23 3.65 -17.69 -2.83
N GLY A 24 3.51 -17.04 -1.68
CA GLY A 24 4.40 -17.21 -0.54
C GLY A 24 4.13 -16.20 0.57
N THR A 25 4.71 -16.44 1.76
CA THR A 25 4.63 -15.47 2.85
C THR A 25 5.43 -14.22 2.48
N VAL A 26 4.75 -13.08 2.35
CA VAL A 26 5.38 -11.77 2.08
C VAL A 26 6.28 -11.38 3.26
N ASP A 27 7.47 -10.86 2.95
CA ASP A 27 8.33 -10.20 3.93
C ASP A 27 7.94 -8.72 4.01
N ALA A 28 7.32 -8.32 5.13
CA ALA A 28 6.86 -6.96 5.32
C ALA A 28 8.01 -5.95 5.32
N ARG A 29 9.17 -6.25 5.91
CA ARG A 29 10.29 -5.31 5.94
C ARG A 29 10.83 -5.06 4.54
N LYS A 30 10.97 -6.13 3.75
CA LYS A 30 11.39 -6.02 2.35
C LYS A 30 10.36 -5.25 1.52
N SER A 31 9.07 -5.44 1.77
CA SER A 31 8.00 -4.73 1.07
C SER A 31 7.95 -3.24 1.44
N ILE A 32 8.09 -2.91 2.72
CA ILE A 32 8.11 -1.53 3.22
C ILE A 32 9.29 -0.76 2.62
N VAL A 33 10.48 -1.38 2.54
CA VAL A 33 11.66 -0.77 1.89
C VAL A 33 11.45 -0.64 0.38
N GLY A 34 10.92 -1.69 -0.26
CA GLY A 34 10.74 -1.75 -1.70
C GLY A 34 12.04 -1.44 -2.46
N PRO A 35 12.05 -0.50 -3.42
CA PRO A 35 13.26 -0.06 -4.13
C PRO A 35 14.24 0.78 -3.27
N GLY A 36 13.92 1.06 -2.00
CA GLY A 36 14.78 1.80 -1.07
C GLY A 36 14.76 3.32 -1.23
N SER A 37 13.91 3.86 -2.10
CA SER A 37 13.66 5.30 -2.21
C SER A 37 12.35 5.59 -2.95
N GLY A 38 11.84 6.82 -2.83
CA GLY A 38 10.63 7.26 -3.53
C GLY A 38 9.39 7.22 -2.66
N LYS A 39 8.23 7.04 -3.30
CA LYS A 39 6.93 7.08 -2.64
C LYS A 39 6.05 5.95 -3.13
N LEU A 40 5.27 5.37 -2.21
CA LEU A 40 4.19 4.48 -2.54
C LEU A 40 2.87 5.20 -2.32
N TYR A 41 1.94 5.06 -3.26
CA TYR A 41 0.64 5.73 -3.25
C TYR A 41 -0.47 4.71 -3.04
N LEU A 42 -1.47 5.06 -2.22
CA LEU A 42 -2.69 4.28 -2.16
C LEU A 42 -3.53 4.54 -3.41
N VAL A 43 -3.53 3.58 -4.33
CA VAL A 43 -4.18 3.75 -5.64
C VAL A 43 -5.63 3.27 -5.62
N LYS A 44 -5.93 2.23 -4.85
CA LYS A 44 -7.27 1.64 -4.69
C LYS A 44 -7.45 1.16 -3.26
N THR A 45 -8.66 1.33 -2.74
CA THR A 45 -9.06 0.78 -1.44
C THR A 45 -10.56 0.49 -1.45
N THR A 46 -10.97 -0.51 -0.69
CA THR A 46 -12.38 -0.80 -0.38
C THR A 46 -12.81 -0.16 0.93
N CYS A 47 -11.87 0.32 1.75
CA CYS A 47 -12.17 1.09 2.95
C CYS A 47 -12.66 2.49 2.57
N GLN A 48 -13.71 2.96 3.22
CA GLN A 48 -14.16 4.34 3.06
C GLN A 48 -13.13 5.27 3.69
N GLN A 49 -12.57 6.19 2.89
CA GLN A 49 -11.61 7.20 3.33
C GLN A 49 -12.13 8.62 3.08
N ASP A 50 -11.83 9.52 4.02
CA ASP A 50 -12.06 10.96 3.91
C ASP A 50 -10.81 11.72 3.42
N LEU A 51 -9.76 10.97 3.07
CA LEU A 51 -8.51 11.45 2.50
C LEU A 51 -8.42 11.11 1.01
N THR A 52 -7.59 11.83 0.26
CA THR A 52 -7.22 11.46 -1.12
C THR A 52 -5.72 11.63 -1.33
N CYS A 53 -5.17 10.97 -2.36
CA CYS A 53 -3.76 11.08 -2.74
C CYS A 53 -2.80 10.72 -1.59
N LEU A 54 -3.20 9.76 -0.76
CA LEU A 54 -2.37 9.24 0.32
C LEU A 54 -1.11 8.62 -0.26
N TYR A 55 0.03 8.99 0.30
CA TYR A 55 1.34 8.44 -0.04
C TYR A 55 2.19 8.24 1.20
N THR A 56 3.09 7.27 1.15
CA THR A 56 4.16 7.06 2.13
C THR A 56 5.51 7.21 1.46
N VAL A 57 6.52 7.60 2.22
CA VAL A 57 7.90 7.71 1.77
C VAL A 57 8.62 6.44 2.17
N LEU A 58 9.28 5.81 1.19
CA LEU A 58 9.97 4.55 1.42
C LEU A 58 11.24 4.77 2.24
N PRO A 59 11.48 3.99 3.31
CA PRO A 59 12.73 4.05 4.04
C PRO A 59 13.89 3.47 3.22
N PRO A 60 15.14 3.87 3.51
CA PRO A 60 16.31 3.31 2.86
C PRO A 60 16.54 1.85 3.29
N ALA A 61 17.26 1.08 2.48
CA ALA A 61 17.46 -0.36 2.70
C ALA A 61 18.24 -0.70 3.98
N ASP A 62 19.04 0.22 4.49
CA ASP A 62 19.83 0.10 5.72
C ASP A 62 19.13 0.71 6.95
N THR A 63 17.83 1.03 6.85
CA THR A 63 17.09 1.59 7.98
C THR A 63 17.09 0.64 9.19
N GLN A 64 17.14 1.23 10.38
CA GLN A 64 16.85 0.51 11.62
C GLN A 64 15.33 0.39 11.82
N TRP A 65 14.91 -0.66 12.51
CA TRP A 65 13.51 -0.96 12.79
C TRP A 65 13.17 -0.71 14.26
N PRO A 66 12.02 -0.10 14.58
CA PRO A 66 11.02 0.42 13.64
C PRO A 66 11.55 1.64 12.86
N ALA A 67 11.25 1.67 11.56
CA ALA A 67 11.75 2.69 10.65
C ALA A 67 10.88 3.96 10.71
N PRO A 68 11.44 5.17 10.50
CA PRO A 68 10.62 6.35 10.30
C PRO A 68 9.67 6.16 9.12
N TYR A 69 8.42 6.58 9.27
CA TYR A 69 7.40 6.43 8.23
C TYR A 69 6.74 7.76 7.88
N PRO A 70 7.42 8.64 7.11
CA PRO A 70 6.82 9.89 6.67
C PRO A 70 5.74 9.61 5.62
N PHE A 71 4.61 10.30 5.74
CA PHE A 71 3.51 10.15 4.80
C PHE A 71 2.75 11.46 4.62
N GLY A 72 1.83 11.48 3.68
CA GLY A 72 0.97 12.63 3.47
C GLY A 72 -0.25 12.30 2.64
N PHE A 73 -1.20 13.21 2.68
CA PHE A 73 -2.47 13.08 1.96
C PHE A 73 -3.03 14.47 1.69
N LYS A 74 -4.03 14.53 0.83
CA LYS A 74 -4.83 15.72 0.61
C LYS A 74 -6.17 15.54 1.32
N ASN A 75 -6.54 16.49 2.17
CA ASN A 75 -7.85 16.50 2.81
C ASN A 75 -8.92 16.69 1.72
N LYS A 76 -9.90 15.79 1.68
CA LYS A 76 -10.92 15.79 0.61
C LYS A 76 -11.88 16.98 0.72
N THR A 77 -12.12 17.49 1.92
CA THR A 77 -13.05 18.58 2.21
C THR A 77 -12.40 19.95 1.99
N THR A 78 -11.19 20.16 2.53
CA THR A 78 -10.51 21.46 2.45
C THR A 78 -9.61 21.59 1.23
N GLY A 79 -9.19 20.46 0.64
CA GLY A 79 -8.22 20.42 -0.45
C GLY A 79 -6.78 20.70 -0.01
N GLU A 80 -6.51 20.84 1.29
CA GLU A 80 -5.17 21.11 1.81
C GLU A 80 -4.31 19.85 1.84
N TRP A 81 -3.00 20.03 1.59
CA TRP A 81 -2.02 18.97 1.74
C TRP A 81 -1.55 18.89 3.18
N VAL A 82 -1.67 17.71 3.77
CA VAL A 82 -1.17 17.37 5.09
C VAL A 82 0.05 16.46 4.93
N LYS A 83 1.12 16.78 5.65
CA LYS A 83 2.33 15.96 5.75
C LYS A 83 2.56 15.59 7.19
N ILE A 84 2.75 14.30 7.45
CA ILE A 84 3.09 13.76 8.76
C ILE A 84 4.49 13.19 8.65
N THR A 85 5.42 13.78 9.39
CA THR A 85 6.82 13.37 9.43
C THR A 85 7.18 12.59 10.69
N THR A 86 6.24 12.51 11.63
CA THR A 86 6.40 11.87 12.92
C THR A 86 5.53 10.61 12.96
N GLY A 87 6.16 9.46 12.81
CA GLY A 87 5.53 8.15 12.78
C GLY A 87 6.57 7.08 12.51
N THR A 88 6.25 5.84 12.86
CA THR A 88 7.13 4.70 12.62
C THR A 88 6.38 3.53 12.00
N VAL A 89 7.10 2.68 11.29
CA VAL A 89 6.60 1.42 10.75
C VAL A 89 7.53 0.28 11.14
N ASN A 90 6.96 -0.87 11.48
CA ASN A 90 7.70 -2.12 11.65
C ASN A 90 7.14 -3.20 10.74
N GLY A 91 8.00 -4.10 10.27
CA GLY A 91 7.58 -5.34 9.61
C GLY A 91 7.75 -6.54 10.53
N GLU A 92 6.70 -7.35 10.68
CA GLU A 92 6.67 -8.59 11.46
C GLU A 92 6.03 -9.73 10.64
N GLY A 93 6.85 -10.59 10.04
CA GLY A 93 6.39 -11.56 9.06
C GLY A 93 5.77 -10.84 7.86
N ALA A 94 4.50 -11.12 7.58
CA ALA A 94 3.72 -10.43 6.54
C ALA A 94 3.00 -9.16 7.03
N ASN A 95 3.14 -8.77 8.30
CA ASN A 95 2.43 -7.64 8.87
C ASN A 95 3.26 -6.36 8.83
N ALA A 96 2.72 -5.30 8.23
CA ALA A 96 3.19 -3.93 8.37
C ALA A 96 2.43 -3.26 9.51
N ILE A 97 3.17 -2.76 10.50
CA ILE A 97 2.63 -2.19 11.73
C ILE A 97 3.04 -0.73 11.79
N ASP A 98 2.10 0.15 11.48
CA ASP A 98 2.28 1.59 11.49
C ASP A 98 1.89 2.18 12.85
N SER A 99 2.58 3.23 13.28
CA SER A 99 2.26 3.96 14.50
C SER A 99 2.53 5.45 14.34
N ASP A 100 1.49 6.27 14.47
CA ASP A 100 1.59 7.73 14.47
C ASP A 100 0.60 8.38 15.43
N SER A 101 0.79 9.67 15.71
CA SER A 101 -0.04 10.41 16.68
C SER A 101 -1.42 10.80 16.16
N GLY A 102 -1.65 10.74 14.85
CA GLY A 102 -2.92 11.08 14.20
C GLY A 102 -3.84 9.87 14.07
N PHE A 103 -3.33 8.75 13.55
CA PHE A 103 -4.12 7.53 13.27
C PHE A 103 -3.85 6.40 14.27
N GLY A 104 -2.94 6.60 15.23
CA GLY A 104 -2.60 5.62 16.25
C GLY A 104 -1.78 4.47 15.68
N LYS A 105 -1.93 3.28 16.30
CA LYS A 105 -1.27 2.06 15.84
C LYS A 105 -2.21 1.26 14.94
N THR A 106 -1.76 0.93 13.74
CA THR A 106 -2.52 0.12 12.79
C THR A 106 -1.72 -1.09 12.30
N ASN A 107 -2.40 -2.05 11.68
CA ASN A 107 -1.78 -3.26 11.15
C ASN A 107 -2.35 -3.58 9.77
N THR A 108 -1.48 -3.86 8.81
CA THR A 108 -1.83 -4.32 7.46
C THR A 108 -1.11 -5.64 7.19
N THR A 109 -1.86 -6.71 6.94
CA THR A 109 -1.28 -7.98 6.50
C THR A 109 -1.08 -7.93 4.99
N LEU A 110 0.16 -8.00 4.53
CA LEU A 110 0.49 -8.03 3.12
C LEU A 110 0.12 -9.39 2.52
N LEU A 111 -0.74 -9.34 1.50
CA LEU A 111 -1.16 -10.49 0.71
C LEU A 111 -0.27 -10.70 -0.51
N TYR A 112 0.32 -9.61 -1.02
CA TYR A 112 1.21 -9.63 -2.17
C TYR A 112 2.17 -8.44 -2.11
N SER A 113 3.40 -8.64 -2.58
CA SER A 113 4.35 -7.56 -2.88
C SER A 113 5.32 -8.04 -3.94
N ASP A 114 5.59 -7.20 -4.94
CA ASP A 114 6.69 -7.43 -5.89
C ASP A 114 8.02 -6.85 -5.37
N TYR A 115 8.00 -6.25 -4.17
CA TYR A 115 9.12 -5.56 -3.53
C TYR A 115 9.71 -4.40 -4.34
N GLN A 116 8.98 -3.90 -5.35
CA GLN A 116 9.51 -2.89 -6.28
C GLN A 116 8.48 -1.83 -6.63
N ASN A 117 7.30 -2.21 -7.10
CA ASN A 117 6.32 -1.30 -7.68
C ASN A 117 4.98 -1.30 -6.93
N CYS A 118 4.57 -2.43 -6.36
CA CYS A 118 3.24 -2.54 -5.77
C CYS A 118 3.14 -3.61 -4.68
N ALA A 119 2.21 -3.35 -3.76
CA ALA A 119 1.80 -4.29 -2.74
C ALA A 119 0.28 -4.28 -2.61
N VAL A 120 -0.27 -5.39 -2.12
CA VAL A 120 -1.69 -5.52 -1.79
C VAL A 120 -1.76 -5.99 -0.35
N GLY A 121 -2.47 -5.24 0.49
CA GLY A 121 -2.64 -5.52 1.91
C GLY A 121 -4.09 -5.71 2.31
N LEU A 122 -4.29 -6.47 3.39
CA LEU A 122 -5.52 -6.55 4.16
C LEU A 122 -5.38 -5.69 5.41
N PHE A 123 -6.17 -4.63 5.50
CA PHE A 123 -6.09 -3.67 6.60
C PHE A 123 -6.89 -4.14 7.83
N HIS A 124 -6.27 -4.05 9.01
CA HIS A 124 -6.82 -4.47 10.31
C HIS A 124 -6.94 -3.31 11.32
N GLY A 125 -7.42 -2.14 10.89
CA GLY A 125 -7.48 -0.93 11.74
C GLY A 125 -8.71 -0.77 12.64
N GLY A 126 -9.66 -1.72 12.64
CA GLY A 126 -10.86 -1.61 13.47
C GLY A 126 -11.66 -0.32 13.22
N ASN A 127 -11.63 0.61 14.16
CA ASN A 127 -12.35 1.91 14.12
C ASN A 127 -11.57 3.04 13.41
N VAL A 128 -10.31 2.82 13.07
CA VAL A 128 -9.49 3.78 12.33
C VAL A 128 -9.95 3.75 10.87
N LYS A 129 -10.58 4.83 10.41
CA LYS A 129 -11.17 4.93 9.07
C LYS A 129 -10.19 5.42 7.99
N ASP A 130 -9.07 5.98 8.42
CA ASP A 130 -8.11 6.70 7.59
C ASP A 130 -6.68 6.45 8.09
N GLY A 131 -5.66 6.69 7.26
CA GLY A 131 -4.26 6.57 7.64
C GLY A 131 -3.39 5.89 6.58
N PRO A 132 -2.08 5.78 6.83
CA PRO A 132 -1.11 5.24 5.87
C PRO A 132 -1.15 3.69 5.82
N HIS A 133 -2.24 3.12 5.31
CA HIS A 133 -2.42 1.67 5.22
C HIS A 133 -1.77 1.14 3.94
N LEU A 134 -0.50 0.76 4.00
CA LEU A 134 0.22 0.16 2.87
C LEU A 134 0.86 -1.17 3.26
#